data_AF-A0AAE3TNL8-F1
#
_entry.id   AF-A0AAE3TNL8-F1
#
_cell.length_a   1.000
_cell.length_b   1.000
_cell.length_c   1.000
_cell.angle_alpha   90.00
_cell.angle_beta   90.00
_cell.angle_gamma   90.00
#
_symmetry.space_group_name_H-M   'P 1'
#
loop_
_entity.id
_entity.type
_entity.pdbx_description
1 polymer ?
#
loop_
_entity_poly.entity_id
_entity_poly.type
_entity_poly.pdbx_seq_one_letter_code
_entity_poly.pdbx_strand_id
1 'polypeptide(L)'
;MTQFNKSTGFRAVFITVLVGVILLSAVGSPVSARPPPHAVCGVCSDTLVDAAADNDIAIGMAESSLTIRIDESGTGHWTARISLTGAGVETLRKNQSLRDQVVQRVYDRGYVAVEEPQSLTTSMNGSTLTVEYDVPGMAHQSAGGVYVVDFFYWHGGEARWFYLAADSMTMRGPPGTVVSHAPADAAIADETVTWEGSDQQYDPLSIRSHVVFAPNSGVISIAATSFGIGVDVVQLKTQDLAAVGVPLVLLTGVVALLWRFGRRMAALSRLRLIALVVGPLVATGVVAATVETLVGVSGPLSEQLGDFLFYLVYVIAATGAGLALVLGGSLVFGQILLARRLPDTGAAATEAGENEPVTRLLLWPTAAVPAGQWLLFPVAAAGAAGYDTTYGLVSLVLPTLYFIPLAVTRQRETPLTPAFIAGLVLAPVPIVFALAPHTGMALVSRSLALLYVPWALVVAAIGIIAYAWGHRLVAIEDG
;
A
#
# COMPACT_ATOMS: atom_id res chain seq x y z
N MET A 1 39.41 38.41 6.72
CA MET A 1 38.65 38.40 5.46
C MET A 1 38.60 36.99 4.93
N THR A 2 37.53 36.27 5.25
CA THR A 2 37.25 34.91 4.81
C THR A 2 36.77 34.96 3.35
N GLN A 3 37.60 34.50 2.41
CA GLN A 3 37.15 34.24 1.05
C GLN A 3 36.09 33.13 1.10
N PHE A 4 34.82 33.54 1.13
CA PHE A 4 33.70 32.65 0.84
C PHE A 4 33.89 32.15 -0.59
N ASN A 5 34.29 30.88 -0.71
CA ASN A 5 34.59 30.25 -1.98
C ASN A 5 33.32 30.30 -2.86
N LYS A 6 33.34 31.19 -3.86
CA LYS A 6 32.19 31.57 -4.72
C LYS A 6 31.51 30.36 -5.37
N SER A 7 32.24 29.25 -5.54
CA SER A 7 31.70 28.02 -6.14
C SER A 7 30.75 27.23 -5.22
N THR A 8 30.90 27.35 -3.90
CA THR A 8 30.05 26.63 -2.93
C THR A 8 28.67 27.30 -2.81
N GLY A 9 28.62 28.63 -2.84
CA GLY A 9 27.36 29.39 -2.83
C GLY A 9 26.55 29.18 -4.09
N PHE A 10 27.20 29.18 -5.26
CA PHE A 10 26.51 28.96 -6.54
C PHE A 10 25.91 27.56 -6.66
N ARG A 11 26.61 26.53 -6.16
CA ARG A 11 26.09 25.15 -6.13
C ARG A 11 24.91 24.98 -5.17
N ALA A 12 24.96 25.61 -4.00
CA ALA A 12 23.86 25.57 -3.05
C ALA A 12 22.60 26.24 -3.62
N VAL A 13 22.74 27.43 -4.22
CA VAL A 13 21.62 28.15 -4.85
C VAL A 13 21.04 27.36 -6.02
N PHE A 14 21.88 26.74 -6.86
CA PHE A 14 21.42 25.95 -8.00
C PHE A 14 20.63 24.70 -7.57
N ILE A 15 21.07 24.01 -6.50
CA ILE A 15 20.34 22.86 -5.94
C ILE A 15 19.01 23.33 -5.34
N THR A 16 18.99 24.43 -4.59
CA THR A 16 17.75 24.96 -4.00
C THR A 16 16.73 25.38 -5.06
N VAL A 17 17.19 26.02 -6.15
CA VAL A 17 16.30 26.43 -7.27
C VAL A 17 15.80 25.22 -8.04
N LEU A 18 16.64 24.23 -8.32
CA LEU A 18 16.23 23.00 -9.01
C LEU A 18 15.19 22.22 -8.18
N VAL A 19 15.42 22.09 -6.86
CA VAL A 19 14.46 21.47 -5.93
C VAL A 19 13.18 22.29 -5.88
N GLY A 20 13.27 23.62 -5.82
CA GLY A 20 12.10 24.51 -5.84
C GLY A 20 11.26 24.36 -7.12
N VAL A 21 11.89 24.30 -8.29
CA VAL A 21 11.20 24.15 -9.58
C VAL A 21 10.53 22.77 -9.71
N ILE A 22 11.20 21.69 -9.26
CA ILE A 22 10.62 20.34 -9.23
C ILE A 22 9.41 20.29 -8.29
N LEU A 23 9.48 20.96 -7.14
CA LEU A 23 8.36 21.05 -6.19
C LEU A 23 7.20 21.90 -6.74
N LEU A 24 7.49 22.99 -7.46
CA LEU A 24 6.48 23.87 -8.08
C LEU A 24 5.73 23.21 -9.25
N SER A 25 6.37 22.32 -10.02
CA SER A 25 5.71 21.56 -11.09
C SER A 25 4.68 20.53 -10.59
N ALA A 26 4.61 20.25 -9.29
CA ALA A 26 3.69 19.26 -8.71
C ALA A 26 2.32 19.84 -8.28
N VAL A 27 2.10 21.16 -8.34
CA VAL A 27 0.94 21.82 -7.69
C VAL A 27 -0.29 21.98 -8.60
N GLY A 28 -0.30 21.38 -9.80
CA GLY A 28 -1.28 21.66 -10.85
C GLY A 28 -2.36 20.61 -11.10
N SER A 29 -2.79 19.81 -10.12
CA SER A 29 -3.82 18.78 -10.38
C SER A 29 -5.25 19.36 -10.27
N PRO A 30 -6.09 19.25 -11.31
CA PRO A 30 -7.48 19.66 -11.21
C PRO A 30 -8.22 18.81 -10.16
N VAL A 31 -8.97 19.47 -9.29
CA VAL A 31 -9.88 18.82 -8.33
C VAL A 31 -11.08 18.30 -9.12
N SER A 32 -11.01 17.06 -9.60
CA SER A 32 -12.18 16.38 -10.16
C SER A 32 -13.22 16.19 -9.06
N ALA A 33 -14.45 16.65 -9.32
CA ALA A 33 -15.63 16.31 -8.54
C ALA A 33 -15.68 14.79 -8.29
N ARG A 34 -16.10 14.40 -7.09
CA ARG A 34 -16.10 13.00 -6.66
C ARG A 34 -17.06 12.21 -7.56
N PRO A 35 -16.59 11.17 -8.29
CA PRO A 35 -17.50 10.32 -9.04
C PRO A 35 -18.54 9.70 -8.11
N PRO A 36 -19.80 9.57 -8.57
CA PRO A 36 -20.87 8.97 -7.78
C PRO A 36 -20.57 7.50 -7.44
N PRO A 37 -21.11 7.00 -6.30
CA PRO A 37 -21.00 5.58 -5.94
C PRO A 37 -21.74 4.68 -6.92
N HIS A 38 -21.26 3.43 -7.08
CA HIS A 38 -21.93 2.41 -7.87
C HIS A 38 -22.54 1.32 -6.98
N ALA A 39 -23.79 0.95 -7.26
CA ALA A 39 -24.47 -0.15 -6.58
C ALA A 39 -23.95 -1.50 -7.07
N VAL A 40 -23.55 -2.40 -6.17
CA VAL A 40 -23.21 -3.79 -6.53
C VAL A 40 -24.45 -4.48 -7.07
N CYS A 41 -25.56 -4.47 -6.32
CA CYS A 41 -26.85 -4.93 -6.83
C CYS A 41 -27.72 -3.74 -7.27
N GLY A 42 -27.64 -3.34 -8.54
CA GLY A 42 -28.48 -2.25 -9.07
C GLY A 42 -29.98 -2.49 -8.88
N VAL A 43 -30.46 -3.70 -9.18
CA VAL A 43 -31.88 -4.09 -9.05
C VAL A 43 -32.37 -4.25 -7.61
N CYS A 44 -31.46 -4.27 -6.63
CA CYS A 44 -31.79 -4.33 -5.20
C CYS A 44 -31.90 -2.92 -4.57
N SER A 45 -31.75 -1.86 -5.37
CA SER A 45 -31.82 -0.48 -4.92
C SER A 45 -33.15 0.20 -5.28
N ASP A 46 -33.36 1.40 -4.76
CA ASP A 46 -34.49 2.27 -5.13
C ASP A 46 -34.59 2.54 -6.64
N THR A 47 -33.50 2.38 -7.38
CA THR A 47 -33.48 2.45 -8.85
C THR A 47 -34.51 1.53 -9.50
N LEU A 48 -34.78 0.34 -8.92
CA LEU A 48 -35.82 -0.57 -9.41
C LEU A 48 -37.23 0.01 -9.20
N VAL A 49 -37.46 0.61 -8.03
CA VAL A 49 -38.75 1.24 -7.69
C VAL A 49 -39.02 2.42 -8.62
N ASP A 50 -38.01 3.26 -8.84
CA ASP A 50 -38.11 4.39 -9.76
C ASP A 50 -38.31 3.93 -11.21
N ALA A 51 -37.61 2.89 -11.65
CA ALA A 51 -37.78 2.33 -12.99
C ALA A 51 -39.20 1.74 -13.21
N ALA A 52 -39.80 1.18 -12.16
CA ALA A 52 -41.19 0.72 -12.20
C ALA A 52 -42.18 1.89 -12.21
N ALA A 53 -41.92 2.94 -11.42
CA ALA A 53 -42.73 4.15 -11.37
C ALA A 53 -42.79 4.88 -12.71
N ASP A 54 -41.70 4.89 -13.50
CA ASP A 54 -41.69 5.43 -14.86
C ASP A 54 -42.64 4.69 -15.83
N ASN A 55 -43.13 3.51 -15.46
CA ASN A 55 -44.13 2.75 -16.20
C ASN A 55 -45.49 2.71 -15.47
N ASP A 56 -45.72 3.66 -14.56
CA ASP A 56 -46.92 3.77 -13.72
C ASP A 56 -47.17 2.54 -12.83
N ILE A 57 -46.10 1.80 -12.48
CA ILE A 57 -46.18 0.61 -11.62
C ILE A 57 -45.68 0.95 -10.21
N ALA A 58 -46.62 1.03 -9.26
CA ALA A 58 -46.30 1.27 -7.86
C ALA A 58 -45.86 -0.03 -7.14
N ILE A 59 -44.56 -0.17 -6.92
CA ILE A 59 -43.95 -1.21 -6.09
C ILE A 59 -43.13 -0.59 -4.94
N GLY A 60 -42.84 -1.39 -3.93
CA GLY A 60 -41.83 -1.13 -2.92
C GLY A 60 -40.94 -2.35 -2.75
N MET A 61 -39.87 -2.20 -1.97
CA MET A 61 -38.93 -3.27 -1.65
C MET A 61 -39.00 -3.58 -0.16
N ALA A 62 -39.13 -4.85 0.20
CA ALA A 62 -39.13 -5.30 1.59
C ALA A 62 -37.78 -5.89 1.99
N GLU A 63 -37.27 -6.82 1.17
CA GLU A 63 -36.00 -7.52 1.38
C GLU A 63 -35.32 -7.79 0.04
N SER A 64 -33.99 -7.83 0.04
CA SER A 64 -33.17 -8.05 -1.14
C SER A 64 -31.88 -8.82 -0.80
N SER A 65 -31.52 -9.77 -1.64
CA SER A 65 -30.27 -10.54 -1.49
C SER A 65 -29.62 -10.78 -2.84
N LEU A 66 -28.28 -10.81 -2.85
CA LEU A 66 -27.49 -11.12 -4.02
C LEU A 66 -26.63 -12.36 -3.79
N THR A 67 -26.75 -13.36 -4.65
CA THR A 67 -25.85 -14.51 -4.67
C THR A 67 -24.97 -14.47 -5.90
N ILE A 68 -23.67 -14.62 -5.72
CA ILE A 68 -22.68 -14.69 -6.79
C ILE A 68 -22.01 -16.05 -6.74
N ARG A 69 -22.03 -16.79 -7.85
CA ARG A 69 -21.28 -18.04 -8.01
C ARG A 69 -20.27 -17.88 -9.13
N ILE A 70 -19.00 -18.09 -8.81
CA ILE A 70 -17.92 -18.03 -9.80
C ILE A 70 -17.67 -19.44 -10.31
N ASP A 71 -17.60 -19.60 -11.63
CA ASP A 71 -17.26 -20.88 -12.26
C ASP A 71 -15.76 -21.02 -12.55
N GLU A 72 -15.35 -22.18 -13.07
CA GLU A 72 -13.95 -22.45 -13.42
C GLU A 72 -13.42 -21.57 -14.56
N SER A 73 -14.31 -20.98 -15.36
CA SER A 73 -13.93 -20.02 -16.41
C SER A 73 -13.66 -18.61 -15.85
N GLY A 74 -14.00 -18.38 -14.58
CA GLY A 74 -13.94 -17.06 -13.95
C GLY A 74 -15.18 -16.20 -14.22
N THR A 75 -16.24 -16.78 -14.78
CA THR A 75 -17.51 -16.11 -14.98
C THR A 75 -18.28 -16.08 -13.67
N GLY A 76 -18.75 -14.89 -13.28
CA GLY A 76 -19.66 -14.74 -12.15
C GLY A 76 -21.10 -14.91 -12.62
N HIS A 77 -21.82 -15.85 -12.03
CA HIS A 77 -23.26 -16.00 -12.18
C HIS A 77 -23.96 -15.29 -11.01
N TRP A 78 -24.69 -14.23 -11.34
CA TRP A 78 -25.34 -13.37 -10.36
C TRP A 78 -26.82 -13.70 -10.30
N THR A 79 -27.33 -13.87 -9.08
CA THR A 79 -28.75 -14.10 -8.81
C THR A 79 -29.19 -13.11 -7.74
N ALA A 80 -29.90 -12.07 -8.16
CA ALA A 80 -30.55 -11.14 -7.26
C ALA A 80 -31.97 -11.62 -6.95
N ARG A 81 -32.35 -11.65 -5.68
CA ARG A 81 -33.70 -11.97 -5.21
C ARG A 81 -34.26 -10.80 -4.43
N ILE A 82 -35.40 -10.29 -4.87
CA ILE A 82 -36.03 -9.10 -4.33
C ILE A 82 -37.47 -9.42 -3.95
N SER A 83 -37.80 -9.27 -2.66
CA SER A 83 -39.16 -9.35 -2.15
C SER A 83 -39.88 -8.02 -2.36
N LEU A 84 -40.80 -8.00 -3.33
CA LEU A 84 -41.54 -6.80 -3.70
C LEU A 84 -42.83 -6.66 -2.88
N THR A 85 -43.23 -5.40 -2.66
CA THR A 85 -44.51 -5.03 -2.05
C THR A 85 -45.25 -4.02 -2.93
N GLY A 86 -46.52 -3.74 -2.63
CA GLY A 86 -47.32 -2.75 -3.34
C GLY A 86 -48.28 -3.32 -4.38
N ALA A 87 -49.13 -2.45 -4.94
CA ALA A 87 -50.22 -2.82 -5.83
C ALA A 87 -49.74 -3.29 -7.23
N GLY A 88 -48.55 -2.85 -7.65
CA GLY A 88 -47.98 -3.14 -8.96
C GLY A 88 -47.35 -4.54 -9.11
N VAL A 89 -47.12 -5.25 -8.01
CA VAL A 89 -46.43 -6.56 -8.00
C VAL A 89 -47.13 -7.59 -8.89
N GLU A 90 -48.47 -7.66 -8.80
CA GLU A 90 -49.27 -8.60 -9.58
C GLU A 90 -49.20 -8.32 -11.09
N THR A 91 -49.04 -7.05 -11.47
CA THR A 91 -48.86 -6.63 -12.87
C THR A 91 -47.53 -7.11 -13.41
N LEU A 92 -46.42 -6.92 -12.67
CA LEU A 92 -45.10 -7.41 -13.06
C LEU A 92 -45.03 -8.94 -13.12
N ARG A 93 -45.78 -9.62 -12.25
CA ARG A 93 -45.85 -11.08 -12.22
C ARG A 93 -46.51 -11.63 -13.48
N LYS A 94 -47.61 -11.00 -13.92
CA LYS A 94 -48.39 -11.42 -15.10
C LYS A 94 -47.76 -11.00 -16.43
N ASN A 95 -47.01 -9.90 -16.45
CA ASN A 95 -46.45 -9.33 -17.67
C ASN A 95 -44.93 -9.40 -17.67
N GLN A 96 -44.39 -10.44 -18.30
CA GLN A 96 -42.94 -10.63 -18.42
C GLN A 96 -42.25 -9.51 -19.20
N SER A 97 -42.79 -9.10 -20.35
CA SER A 97 -42.15 -8.06 -21.16
C SER A 97 -42.04 -6.73 -20.43
N LEU A 98 -43.05 -6.36 -19.63
CA LEU A 98 -42.98 -5.18 -18.78
C LEU A 98 -41.94 -5.32 -17.67
N ARG A 99 -41.87 -6.49 -17.03
CA ARG A 99 -40.87 -6.78 -16.01
C ARG A 99 -39.45 -6.71 -16.56
N ASP A 100 -39.20 -7.31 -17.72
CA ASP A 100 -37.92 -7.27 -18.42
C ASP A 100 -37.54 -5.81 -18.75
N GLN A 101 -38.50 -5.00 -19.20
CA GLN A 101 -38.28 -3.58 -19.49
C GLN A 101 -37.93 -2.76 -18.24
N VAL A 102 -38.62 -3.01 -17.11
CA VAL A 102 -38.34 -2.34 -15.84
C VAL A 102 -36.93 -2.68 -15.35
N VAL A 103 -36.55 -3.97 -15.41
CA VAL A 103 -35.21 -4.41 -15.00
C VAL A 103 -34.13 -3.85 -15.93
N GLN A 104 -34.33 -3.87 -17.25
CA GLN A 104 -33.38 -3.31 -18.21
C GLN A 104 -33.12 -1.81 -17.96
N ARG A 105 -34.17 -1.05 -17.62
CA ARG A 105 -34.06 0.38 -17.33
C ARG A 105 -33.18 0.68 -16.12
N VAL A 106 -33.04 -0.25 -15.17
CA VAL A 106 -32.10 -0.09 -14.05
C VAL A 106 -30.66 -0.02 -14.55
N TYR A 107 -30.30 -0.88 -15.51
CA TYR A 107 -28.96 -0.92 -16.10
C TYR A 107 -28.72 0.26 -17.03
N ASP A 108 -29.73 0.67 -17.82
CA ASP A 108 -29.63 1.81 -18.73
C ASP A 108 -29.40 3.17 -18.02
N ARG A 109 -29.77 3.28 -16.73
CA ARG A 109 -29.59 4.50 -15.91
C ARG A 109 -28.14 4.73 -15.45
N GLY A 110 -27.28 3.71 -15.53
CA GLY A 110 -25.90 3.75 -15.05
C GLY A 110 -25.77 3.70 -13.52
N TYR A 111 -24.54 3.87 -13.01
CA TYR A 111 -24.20 3.83 -11.57
C TYR A 111 -24.41 2.47 -10.89
N VAL A 112 -24.24 1.40 -11.67
CA VAL A 112 -24.27 0.02 -11.20
C VAL A 112 -22.91 -0.63 -11.45
N ALA A 113 -22.59 -1.71 -10.73
CA ALA A 113 -21.32 -2.39 -10.91
C ALA A 113 -21.20 -3.12 -12.26
N VAL A 114 -22.35 -3.49 -12.84
CA VAL A 114 -22.44 -4.19 -14.14
C VAL A 114 -23.38 -3.39 -15.01
N GLU A 115 -22.87 -2.63 -15.97
CA GLU A 115 -23.69 -1.80 -16.86
C GLU A 115 -24.32 -2.62 -18.00
N GLU A 116 -23.60 -3.64 -18.50
CA GLU A 116 -24.04 -4.49 -19.59
C GLU A 116 -24.07 -5.98 -19.16
N PRO A 117 -25.11 -6.41 -18.41
CA PRO A 117 -25.24 -7.80 -17.98
C PRO A 117 -25.44 -8.74 -19.18
N GLN A 118 -24.72 -9.86 -19.20
CA GLN A 118 -24.93 -10.92 -20.19
C GLN A 118 -25.98 -11.92 -19.73
N SER A 119 -26.69 -12.55 -20.66
CA SER A 119 -27.71 -13.56 -20.35
C SER A 119 -28.79 -13.09 -19.35
N LEU A 120 -29.13 -11.79 -19.35
CA LEU A 120 -30.08 -11.22 -18.40
C LEU A 120 -31.46 -11.89 -18.54
N THR A 121 -31.92 -12.48 -17.45
CA THR A 121 -33.24 -13.11 -17.35
C THR A 121 -33.96 -12.68 -16.09
N THR A 122 -35.29 -12.62 -16.18
CA THR A 122 -36.14 -12.26 -15.04
C THR A 122 -37.27 -13.26 -14.84
N SER A 123 -37.52 -13.61 -13.59
CA SER A 123 -38.64 -14.46 -13.21
C SER A 123 -39.30 -13.94 -11.94
N MET A 124 -40.56 -14.31 -11.72
CA MET A 124 -41.27 -14.00 -10.48
C MET A 124 -41.92 -15.25 -9.90
N ASN A 125 -41.74 -15.43 -8.59
CA ASN A 125 -42.46 -16.42 -7.80
C ASN A 125 -43.21 -15.71 -6.67
N GLY A 126 -44.53 -15.62 -6.79
CA GLY A 126 -45.34 -14.80 -5.88
C GLY A 126 -44.93 -13.32 -5.97
N SER A 127 -44.46 -12.77 -4.85
CA SER A 127 -43.95 -11.40 -4.74
C SER A 127 -42.42 -11.30 -4.89
N THR A 128 -41.72 -12.42 -5.08
CA THR A 128 -40.26 -12.42 -5.21
C THR A 128 -39.86 -12.32 -6.68
N LEU A 129 -39.21 -11.21 -7.03
CA LEU A 129 -38.51 -11.03 -8.30
C LEU A 129 -37.13 -11.68 -8.21
N THR A 130 -36.80 -12.53 -9.19
CA THR A 130 -35.46 -13.08 -9.36
C THR A 130 -34.89 -12.56 -10.67
N VAL A 131 -33.69 -11.96 -10.59
CA VAL A 131 -32.94 -11.47 -11.75
C VAL A 131 -31.62 -12.23 -11.81
N GLU A 132 -31.36 -12.86 -12.95
CA GLU A 132 -30.17 -13.67 -13.18
C GLU A 132 -29.39 -13.15 -14.38
N TYR A 133 -28.07 -13.04 -14.26
CA TYR A 133 -27.20 -12.61 -15.33
C TYR A 133 -25.76 -13.07 -15.09
N ASP A 134 -24.96 -13.02 -16.16
CA ASP A 134 -23.56 -13.41 -16.18
C ASP A 134 -22.64 -12.20 -16.28
N VAL A 135 -21.50 -12.28 -15.59
CA VAL A 135 -20.40 -11.31 -15.63
C VAL A 135 -19.13 -12.07 -16.03
N PRO A 136 -18.80 -12.13 -17.32
CA PRO A 136 -17.57 -12.76 -17.79
C PRO A 136 -16.34 -12.06 -17.22
N GLY A 137 -15.30 -12.83 -16.89
CA GLY A 137 -14.04 -12.27 -16.38
C GLY A 137 -14.18 -11.60 -15.01
N MET A 138 -15.15 -12.02 -14.20
CA MET A 138 -15.29 -11.54 -12.82
C MET A 138 -14.13 -12.02 -11.93
N ALA A 139 -13.57 -13.18 -12.24
CA ALA A 139 -12.40 -13.72 -11.59
C ALA A 139 -11.41 -14.25 -12.64
N HIS A 140 -10.13 -14.32 -12.29
CA HIS A 140 -9.12 -15.01 -13.09
C HIS A 140 -8.36 -16.02 -12.26
N GLN A 141 -7.87 -17.05 -12.94
CA GLN A 141 -7.03 -18.06 -12.31
C GLN A 141 -5.57 -17.58 -12.28
N SER A 142 -5.00 -17.56 -11.09
CA SER A 142 -3.60 -17.28 -10.80
C SER A 142 -2.82 -18.58 -10.51
N ALA A 143 -1.53 -18.45 -10.19
CA ALA A 143 -0.65 -19.59 -9.94
C ALA A 143 -1.16 -20.46 -8.77
N GLY A 144 -1.00 -21.79 -8.90
CA GLY A 144 -1.40 -22.73 -7.85
C GLY A 144 -2.90 -23.03 -7.80
N GLY A 145 -3.66 -22.73 -8.87
CA GLY A 145 -5.09 -23.00 -8.95
C GLY A 145 -5.95 -22.04 -8.11
N VAL A 146 -5.38 -20.89 -7.76
CA VAL A 146 -6.04 -19.83 -6.99
C VAL A 146 -6.88 -18.97 -7.93
N TYR A 147 -8.09 -18.60 -7.54
CA TYR A 147 -8.94 -17.66 -8.25
C TYR A 147 -9.00 -16.34 -7.50
N VAL A 148 -8.66 -15.26 -8.20
CA VAL A 148 -8.66 -13.91 -7.66
C VAL A 148 -9.87 -13.17 -8.24
N VAL A 149 -10.69 -12.59 -7.36
CA VAL A 149 -11.81 -11.71 -7.72
C VAL A 149 -11.35 -10.27 -7.52
N ASP A 150 -11.08 -9.59 -8.62
CA ASP A 150 -10.63 -8.19 -8.67
C ASP A 150 -11.67 -7.26 -9.31
N PHE A 151 -12.84 -7.80 -9.68
CA PHE A 151 -13.95 -7.07 -10.31
C PHE A 151 -14.30 -5.75 -9.61
N PHE A 152 -14.38 -5.79 -8.27
CA PHE A 152 -14.69 -4.62 -7.44
C PHE A 152 -13.51 -3.71 -7.14
N TYR A 153 -12.28 -4.12 -7.51
CA TYR A 153 -11.07 -3.36 -7.27
C TYR A 153 -10.82 -2.32 -8.38
N TRP A 154 -11.11 -2.66 -9.65
CA TRP A 154 -10.60 -1.85 -10.77
C TRP A 154 -11.36 -1.92 -12.12
N HIS A 155 -12.69 -2.08 -12.16
CA HIS A 155 -13.38 -1.88 -13.45
C HIS A 155 -13.46 -0.39 -13.83
N GLY A 156 -12.57 0.04 -14.73
CA GLY A 156 -12.89 1.09 -15.71
C GLY A 156 -12.82 2.56 -15.29
N GLY A 157 -12.27 2.91 -14.12
CA GLY A 157 -11.82 4.29 -13.84
C GLY A 157 -12.89 5.34 -13.53
N GLU A 158 -14.18 5.01 -13.59
CA GLU A 158 -15.26 5.95 -13.28
C GLU A 158 -15.79 5.80 -11.84
N ALA A 159 -16.08 4.59 -11.38
CA ALA A 159 -16.56 4.34 -10.01
C ALA A 159 -15.41 4.41 -8.99
N ARG A 160 -15.43 5.37 -8.06
CA ARG A 160 -14.41 5.46 -6.98
C ARG A 160 -14.63 4.45 -5.84
N TRP A 161 -15.84 3.91 -5.70
CA TRP A 161 -16.22 2.97 -4.64
C TRP A 161 -17.59 2.35 -4.93
N PHE A 162 -17.80 1.15 -4.40
CA PHE A 162 -19.04 0.39 -4.49
C PHE A 162 -19.78 0.36 -3.15
N TYR A 163 -21.09 0.23 -3.18
CA TYR A 163 -21.92 -0.10 -2.01
C TYR A 163 -22.84 -1.27 -2.36
N LEU A 164 -23.22 -2.06 -1.36
CA LEU A 164 -23.88 -3.34 -1.63
C LEU A 164 -25.23 -3.17 -2.32
N ALA A 165 -26.00 -2.19 -1.83
CA ALA A 165 -27.36 -1.91 -2.28
C ALA A 165 -28.32 -3.10 -2.13
N ALA A 166 -28.05 -4.02 -1.20
CA ALA A 166 -28.89 -5.16 -0.85
C ALA A 166 -28.76 -5.45 0.65
N ASP A 167 -29.70 -6.20 1.23
CA ASP A 167 -29.65 -6.57 2.66
C ASP A 167 -28.58 -7.64 2.93
N SER A 168 -28.25 -8.45 1.94
CA SER A 168 -27.14 -9.40 2.04
C SER A 168 -26.55 -9.74 0.67
N MET A 169 -25.27 -10.06 0.65
CA MET A 169 -24.60 -10.67 -0.49
C MET A 169 -23.77 -11.86 -0.07
N THR A 170 -23.90 -12.95 -0.80
CA THR A 170 -23.04 -14.12 -0.65
C THR A 170 -22.31 -14.39 -1.95
N MET A 171 -21.00 -14.59 -1.87
CA MET A 171 -20.17 -14.99 -2.99
C MET A 171 -19.53 -16.34 -2.72
N ARG A 172 -19.46 -17.16 -3.76
CA ARG A 172 -18.89 -18.51 -3.72
C ARG A 172 -17.97 -18.73 -4.90
N GLY A 173 -16.81 -19.30 -4.63
CA GLY A 173 -15.81 -19.62 -5.65
C GLY A 173 -16.17 -20.84 -6.49
N PRO A 174 -15.29 -21.21 -7.42
CA PRO A 174 -15.44 -22.43 -8.22
C PRO A 174 -15.55 -23.69 -7.34
N PRO A 175 -16.21 -24.76 -7.84
CA PRO A 175 -16.36 -26.00 -7.09
C PRO A 175 -15.00 -26.53 -6.58
N GLY A 176 -14.96 -26.94 -5.31
CA GLY A 176 -13.73 -27.47 -4.69
C GLY A 176 -12.73 -26.41 -4.24
N THR A 177 -13.12 -25.14 -4.20
CA THR A 177 -12.31 -24.05 -3.64
C THR A 177 -12.83 -23.58 -2.28
N VAL A 178 -11.94 -23.05 -1.45
CA VAL A 178 -12.26 -22.45 -0.16
C VAL A 178 -11.84 -20.98 -0.13
N VAL A 179 -12.48 -20.17 0.70
CA VAL A 179 -12.08 -18.76 0.88
C VAL A 179 -10.71 -18.73 1.56
N SER A 180 -9.70 -18.26 0.84
CA SER A 180 -8.34 -18.10 1.35
C SER A 180 -8.04 -16.67 1.82
N HIS A 181 -8.74 -15.69 1.24
CA HIS A 181 -8.66 -14.29 1.61
C HIS A 181 -9.99 -13.60 1.31
N ALA A 182 -10.43 -12.75 2.24
CA ALA A 182 -11.60 -11.90 2.08
C ALA A 182 -11.39 -10.59 2.85
N PRO A 183 -12.12 -9.52 2.47
CA PRO A 183 -12.18 -8.26 3.21
C PRO A 183 -12.57 -8.44 4.69
N ALA A 184 -12.16 -7.51 5.56
CA ALA A 184 -12.39 -7.61 7.00
C ALA A 184 -13.87 -7.40 7.43
N ASP A 185 -14.66 -6.74 6.58
CA ASP A 185 -16.11 -6.56 6.76
C ASP A 185 -16.92 -7.75 6.24
N ALA A 186 -16.25 -8.77 5.70
CA ALA A 186 -16.90 -9.97 5.20
C ALA A 186 -16.89 -11.10 6.24
N ALA A 187 -18.02 -11.77 6.42
CA ALA A 187 -18.10 -13.00 7.18
C ALA A 187 -17.68 -14.18 6.29
N ILE A 188 -16.73 -14.98 6.77
CA ILE A 188 -16.25 -16.17 6.06
C ILE A 188 -16.86 -17.42 6.69
N ALA A 189 -17.50 -18.25 5.86
CA ALA A 189 -17.98 -19.58 6.22
C ALA A 189 -17.52 -20.57 5.14
N ASP A 190 -16.43 -21.28 5.42
CA ASP A 190 -15.80 -22.29 4.55
C ASP A 190 -15.53 -21.83 3.10
N GLU A 191 -16.48 -22.11 2.20
CA GLU A 191 -16.42 -21.83 0.76
C GLU A 191 -17.13 -20.54 0.37
N THR A 192 -17.82 -19.91 1.32
CA THR A 192 -18.66 -18.74 1.10
C THR A 192 -18.14 -17.54 1.87
N VAL A 193 -18.25 -16.39 1.24
CA VAL A 193 -18.03 -15.09 1.85
C VAL A 193 -19.32 -14.30 1.78
N THR A 194 -19.72 -13.69 2.89
CA THR A 194 -20.99 -12.99 3.04
C THR A 194 -20.77 -11.58 3.55
N TRP A 195 -21.50 -10.63 2.98
CA TRP A 195 -21.63 -9.26 3.46
C TRP A 195 -23.08 -9.02 3.83
N GLU A 196 -23.30 -8.40 4.98
CA GLU A 196 -24.61 -7.90 5.37
C GLU A 196 -24.72 -6.44 4.93
N GLY A 197 -25.91 -6.05 4.48
CA GLY A 197 -26.26 -4.67 4.21
C GLY A 197 -26.20 -3.84 5.48
N SER A 198 -25.96 -2.54 5.33
CA SER A 198 -26.03 -1.62 6.46
C SER A 198 -27.20 -0.66 6.31
N ASP A 199 -27.72 -0.20 7.44
CA ASP A 199 -28.82 0.77 7.49
C ASP A 199 -28.40 2.16 6.98
N GLN A 200 -27.11 2.38 6.73
CA GLN A 200 -26.60 3.65 6.21
C GLN A 200 -26.64 3.66 4.68
N GLN A 201 -27.40 4.60 4.13
CA GLN A 201 -27.46 4.79 2.69
C GLN A 201 -26.06 5.12 2.14
N TYR A 202 -25.60 4.29 1.21
CA TYR A 202 -24.26 4.35 0.61
C TYR A 202 -23.09 4.09 1.58
N ASP A 203 -23.24 3.15 2.50
CA ASP A 203 -22.08 2.63 3.23
C ASP A 203 -21.11 1.94 2.25
N PRO A 204 -19.87 2.44 2.11
CA PRO A 204 -18.93 1.86 1.18
C PRO A 204 -18.59 0.44 1.60
N LEU A 205 -18.82 -0.49 0.69
CA LEU A 205 -18.29 -1.83 0.82
C LEU A 205 -16.76 -1.73 0.93
N SER A 206 -16.18 -2.36 1.95
CA SER A 206 -14.72 -2.43 2.09
C SER A 206 -14.07 -3.40 1.07
N ILE A 207 -14.83 -3.79 0.03
CA ILE A 207 -14.42 -4.55 -1.16
C ILE A 207 -13.47 -3.76 -2.07
N ARG A 208 -12.68 -2.84 -1.52
CA ARG A 208 -11.40 -2.46 -2.14
C ARG A 208 -10.33 -3.53 -1.94
N SER A 209 -10.73 -4.73 -1.53
CA SER A 209 -9.87 -5.88 -1.30
C SER A 209 -10.35 -7.06 -2.13
N HIS A 210 -9.39 -7.84 -2.59
CA HIS A 210 -9.60 -9.02 -3.42
C HIS A 210 -10.32 -10.09 -2.59
N VAL A 211 -11.24 -10.81 -3.21
CA VAL A 211 -11.70 -12.09 -2.66
C VAL A 211 -10.90 -13.17 -3.36
N VAL A 212 -10.28 -14.07 -2.60
CA VAL A 212 -9.42 -15.10 -3.18
C VAL A 212 -9.88 -16.48 -2.76
N PHE A 213 -10.18 -17.31 -3.75
CA PHE A 213 -10.55 -18.70 -3.57
C PHE A 213 -9.36 -19.60 -3.91
N ALA A 214 -8.98 -20.50 -3.01
CA ALA A 214 -7.87 -21.42 -3.22
C ALA A 214 -8.32 -22.88 -3.16
N PRO A 215 -7.57 -23.84 -3.73
CA PRO A 215 -7.96 -25.25 -3.71
C PRO A 215 -8.04 -25.85 -2.29
N ASN A 216 -7.36 -25.26 -1.31
CA ASN A 216 -7.40 -25.68 0.10
C ASN A 216 -6.91 -24.55 1.02
N SER A 217 -7.10 -24.73 2.34
CA SER A 217 -6.64 -23.80 3.39
C SER A 217 -5.20 -24.04 3.87
N GLY A 218 -4.41 -24.82 3.12
CA GLY A 218 -3.03 -25.17 3.49
C GLY A 218 -2.04 -24.03 3.31
N VAL A 219 -0.88 -24.13 3.99
CA VAL A 219 0.19 -23.11 3.96
C VAL A 219 0.69 -22.82 2.54
N ILE A 220 0.70 -23.83 1.65
CA ILE A 220 1.08 -23.65 0.24
C ILE A 220 0.08 -22.77 -0.50
N SER A 221 -1.22 -22.96 -0.24
CA SER A 221 -2.28 -22.14 -0.82
C SER A 221 -2.24 -20.71 -0.30
N ILE A 222 -1.90 -20.49 0.97
CA ILE A 222 -1.66 -19.15 1.51
C ILE A 222 -0.51 -18.46 0.78
N ALA A 223 0.61 -19.15 0.57
CA ALA A 223 1.74 -18.59 -0.19
C ALA A 223 1.37 -18.32 -1.66
N ALA A 224 0.60 -19.21 -2.29
CA ALA A 224 0.10 -19.03 -3.64
C ALA A 224 -0.88 -17.85 -3.74
N THR A 225 -1.76 -17.67 -2.76
CA THR A 225 -2.65 -16.51 -2.63
C THR A 225 -1.86 -15.21 -2.50
N SER A 226 -0.88 -15.14 -1.59
CA SER A 226 -0.02 -13.97 -1.47
C SER A 226 0.76 -13.68 -2.77
N PHE A 227 1.22 -14.73 -3.46
CA PHE A 227 1.91 -14.57 -4.74
C PHE A 227 0.97 -14.10 -5.85
N GLY A 228 -0.24 -14.66 -5.94
CA GLY A 228 -1.23 -14.27 -6.93
C GLY A 228 -1.62 -12.81 -6.81
N ILE A 229 -1.95 -12.36 -5.59
CA ILE A 229 -2.20 -10.94 -5.30
C ILE A 229 -0.97 -10.10 -5.68
N GLY A 230 0.24 -10.55 -5.33
CA GLY A 230 1.47 -9.84 -5.63
C GLY A 230 1.75 -9.67 -7.14
N VAL A 231 1.49 -10.71 -7.95
CA VAL A 231 1.69 -10.66 -9.41
C VAL A 231 0.70 -9.70 -10.07
N ASP A 232 -0.56 -9.75 -9.67
CA ASP A 232 -1.60 -8.85 -10.21
C ASP A 232 -1.26 -7.40 -9.90
N VAL A 233 -0.88 -7.11 -8.64
CA VAL A 233 -0.40 -5.80 -8.23
C VAL A 233 0.80 -5.36 -9.09
N VAL A 234 1.77 -6.24 -9.36
CA VAL A 234 2.95 -5.89 -10.17
C VAL A 234 2.59 -5.57 -11.62
N GLN A 235 1.74 -6.38 -12.27
CA GLN A 235 1.36 -6.16 -13.66
C GLN A 235 0.58 -4.86 -13.84
N LEU A 236 -0.40 -4.62 -12.96
CA LEU A 236 -1.20 -3.38 -12.92
C LEU A 236 -0.33 -2.14 -12.66
N LYS A 237 0.79 -2.28 -11.96
CA LYS A 237 1.60 -1.16 -11.44
C LYS A 237 2.84 -0.81 -12.26
N THR A 238 3.05 -1.46 -13.41
CA THR A 238 4.16 -1.10 -14.31
C THR A 238 4.13 0.38 -14.74
N GLN A 239 2.95 1.01 -14.78
CA GLN A 239 2.80 2.45 -15.05
C GLN A 239 3.22 3.35 -13.87
N ASP A 240 3.12 2.87 -12.62
CA ASP A 240 3.49 3.60 -11.40
C ASP A 240 4.99 3.47 -11.07
N LEU A 241 5.76 2.65 -11.82
CA LEU A 241 7.22 2.54 -11.66
C LEU A 241 7.93 3.90 -11.81
N ALA A 242 7.32 4.85 -12.53
CA ALA A 242 7.82 6.23 -12.61
C ALA A 242 7.97 6.87 -11.23
N ALA A 243 7.12 6.51 -10.26
CA ALA A 243 7.18 7.00 -8.89
C ALA A 243 8.38 6.48 -8.10
N VAL A 244 8.93 5.31 -8.47
CA VAL A 244 10.19 4.78 -7.91
C VAL A 244 11.38 5.62 -8.36
N GLY A 245 11.31 6.24 -9.54
CA GLY A 245 12.44 6.93 -10.16
C GLY A 245 12.99 8.06 -9.30
N VAL A 246 12.12 8.90 -8.73
CA VAL A 246 12.53 10.06 -7.92
C VAL A 246 13.27 9.66 -6.63
N PRO A 247 12.71 8.82 -5.73
CA PRO A 247 13.43 8.40 -4.52
C PRO A 247 14.72 7.62 -4.86
N LEU A 248 14.73 6.84 -5.94
CA LEU A 248 15.92 6.13 -6.40
C LEU A 248 17.04 7.09 -6.83
N VAL A 249 16.71 8.12 -7.61
CA VAL A 249 17.66 9.18 -8.00
C VAL A 249 18.18 9.94 -6.78
N LEU A 250 17.31 10.27 -5.82
CA LEU A 250 17.69 10.95 -4.59
C LEU A 250 18.67 10.13 -3.75
N LEU A 251 18.35 8.86 -3.46
CA LEU A 251 19.22 7.98 -2.69
C LEU A 251 20.54 7.69 -3.42
N THR A 252 20.51 7.54 -4.74
CA THR A 252 21.74 7.43 -5.56
C THR A 252 22.61 8.69 -5.42
N GLY A 253 21.99 9.87 -5.46
CA GLY A 253 22.67 11.14 -5.23
C GLY A 253 23.31 11.23 -3.84
N VAL A 254 22.61 10.74 -2.81
CA VAL A 254 23.13 10.67 -1.43
C VAL A 254 24.32 9.71 -1.35
N VAL A 255 24.22 8.52 -1.93
CA VAL A 255 25.34 7.57 -1.99
C VAL A 255 26.54 8.20 -2.70
N ALA A 256 26.34 8.89 -3.82
CA ALA A 256 27.41 9.59 -4.54
C ALA A 256 28.03 10.72 -3.70
N LEU A 257 27.22 11.46 -2.93
CA LEU A 257 27.68 12.50 -2.00
C LEU A 257 28.50 11.91 -0.86
N LEU A 258 28.02 10.83 -0.23
CA LEU A 258 28.76 10.07 0.79
C LEU A 258 30.06 9.53 0.18
N TRP A 259 30.02 9.02 -1.05
CA TRP A 259 31.19 8.57 -1.78
C TRP A 259 32.22 9.69 -1.95
N ARG A 260 31.78 10.88 -2.33
CA ARG A 260 32.71 11.98 -2.56
C ARG A 260 33.22 12.64 -1.27
N PHE A 261 32.40 12.72 -0.23
CA PHE A 261 32.65 13.58 0.94
C PHE A 261 32.62 12.87 2.30
N GLY A 262 32.41 11.56 2.34
CA GLY A 262 32.20 10.79 3.58
C GLY A 262 33.25 11.05 4.66
N ARG A 263 34.53 11.05 4.29
CA ARG A 263 35.64 11.34 5.23
C ARG A 263 35.56 12.74 5.83
N ARG A 264 35.16 13.75 5.05
CA ARG A 264 35.00 15.12 5.53
C ARG A 264 33.79 15.27 6.44
N MET A 265 32.71 14.53 6.15
CA MET A 265 31.51 14.53 6.99
C MET A 265 31.76 13.90 8.35
N ALA A 266 32.55 12.81 8.42
CA ALA A 266 32.93 12.20 9.69
C ALA A 266 33.69 13.16 10.62
N ALA A 267 34.50 14.05 10.05
CA ALA A 267 35.27 15.09 10.74
C ALA A 267 34.44 16.29 11.24
N LEU A 268 33.16 16.42 10.83
CA LEU A 268 32.30 17.49 11.32
C LEU A 268 31.92 17.28 12.79
N SER A 269 31.76 18.37 13.54
CA SER A 269 31.19 18.28 14.89
C SER A 269 29.74 17.79 14.82
N ARG A 270 29.28 17.08 15.87
CA ARG A 270 27.91 16.54 15.93
C ARG A 270 26.86 17.62 15.66
N LEU A 271 27.05 18.81 16.23
CA LEU A 271 26.18 19.98 16.06
C LEU A 271 26.07 20.44 14.60
N ARG A 272 27.18 20.46 13.84
CA ARG A 272 27.15 20.83 12.41
C ARG A 272 26.50 19.77 11.55
N LEU A 273 26.67 18.50 11.91
CA LEU A 273 26.06 17.37 11.23
C LEU A 273 24.54 17.36 11.42
N ILE A 274 24.08 17.62 12.64
CA ILE A 274 22.67 17.82 12.96
C ILE A 274 22.11 19.02 12.19
N ALA A 275 22.79 20.18 12.19
CA ALA A 275 22.33 21.36 11.47
C ALA A 275 22.20 21.15 9.95
N LEU A 276 23.11 20.36 9.36
CA LEU A 276 23.08 20.01 7.93
C LEU A 276 21.87 19.13 7.56
N VAL A 277 21.36 18.37 8.53
CA VAL A 277 20.26 17.42 8.35
C VAL A 277 18.90 18.03 8.73
N VAL A 278 18.85 18.82 9.80
CA VAL A 278 17.61 19.44 10.31
C VAL A 278 17.05 20.48 9.33
N GLY A 279 17.90 21.27 8.66
CA GLY A 279 17.44 22.27 7.69
C GLY A 279 16.57 21.69 6.56
N PRO A 280 17.06 20.68 5.82
CA PRO A 280 16.27 19.98 4.80
C PRO A 280 15.01 19.30 5.35
N LEU A 281 15.07 18.70 6.54
CA LEU A 281 13.91 18.06 7.16
C LEU A 281 12.81 19.07 7.50
N VAL A 282 13.17 20.22 8.09
CA VAL A 282 12.22 21.29 8.40
C VAL A 282 11.60 21.85 7.13
N ALA A 283 12.39 22.09 6.08
CA ALA A 283 11.87 22.55 4.79
C ALA A 283 10.88 21.54 4.17
N THR A 284 11.19 20.24 4.28
CA THR A 284 10.33 19.16 3.79
C THR A 284 9.01 19.09 4.57
N GLY A 285 9.07 19.18 5.90
CA GLY A 285 7.87 19.17 6.76
C GLY A 285 6.96 20.37 6.50
N VAL A 286 7.54 21.56 6.27
CA VAL A 286 6.77 22.75 5.89
C VAL A 286 6.09 22.54 4.54
N VAL A 287 6.79 22.05 3.53
CA VAL A 287 6.20 21.79 2.20
C VAL A 287 5.07 20.77 2.27
N ALA A 288 5.24 19.67 3.02
CA ALA A 288 4.20 18.66 3.21
C ALA A 288 2.93 19.26 3.86
N ALA A 289 3.09 20.02 4.94
CA ALA A 289 1.97 20.70 5.60
C ALA A 289 1.26 21.73 4.69
N THR A 290 2.02 22.41 3.82
CA THR A 290 1.46 23.37 2.86
C THR A 290 0.66 22.70 1.73
N VAL A 291 1.07 21.48 1.33
CA VAL A 291 0.35 20.69 0.32
C VAL A 291 -0.96 20.15 0.87
N GLU A 292 -0.98 19.60 2.09
CA GLU A 292 -2.20 19.06 2.70
C GLU A 292 -3.27 20.15 2.90
N THR A 293 -2.83 21.36 3.29
CA THR A 293 -3.71 22.52 3.42
C THR A 293 -4.26 23.02 2.07
N LEU A 294 -3.52 22.85 0.96
CA LEU A 294 -3.98 23.22 -0.38
C LEU A 294 -4.93 22.17 -1.00
N VAL A 295 -4.79 20.88 -0.65
CA VAL A 295 -5.59 19.78 -1.20
C VAL A 295 -7.01 19.72 -0.61
N GLY A 296 -7.36 20.62 0.31
CA GLY A 296 -8.76 20.88 0.68
C GLY A 296 -9.39 19.77 1.53
N VAL A 297 -8.61 19.09 2.37
CA VAL A 297 -9.19 18.33 3.48
C VAL A 297 -9.75 19.36 4.46
N SER A 298 -11.05 19.60 4.38
CA SER A 298 -11.79 20.60 5.17
C SER A 298 -11.96 20.14 6.62
N GLY A 299 -10.86 20.02 7.37
CA GLY A 299 -10.84 19.96 8.82
C GLY A 299 -10.29 21.27 9.40
N PRO A 300 -10.66 21.68 10.62
CA PRO A 300 -10.06 22.83 11.25
C PRO A 300 -8.53 22.66 11.33
N LEU A 301 -7.77 23.69 10.96
CA LEU A 301 -6.30 23.72 10.91
C LEU A 301 -5.63 23.15 12.18
N SER A 302 -6.30 23.24 13.33
CA SER A 302 -5.86 22.68 14.62
C SER A 302 -5.90 21.16 14.71
N GLU A 303 -6.85 20.49 14.04
CA GLU A 303 -6.94 19.01 14.02
C GLU A 303 -5.91 18.41 13.06
N GLN A 304 -5.63 19.06 11.93
CA GLN A 304 -4.56 18.64 11.01
C GLN A 304 -3.15 18.90 11.51
N LEU A 305 -2.90 20.07 12.11
CA LEU A 305 -1.65 20.29 12.85
C LEU A 305 -1.56 19.34 14.03
N GLY A 306 -2.69 19.00 14.66
CA GLY A 306 -2.80 17.99 15.70
C GLY A 306 -2.36 16.61 15.21
N ASP A 307 -2.90 16.13 14.10
CA ASP A 307 -2.57 14.82 13.52
C ASP A 307 -1.16 14.78 12.93
N PHE A 308 -0.71 15.82 12.23
CA PHE A 308 0.65 15.88 11.71
C PHE A 308 1.68 16.02 12.85
N LEU A 309 1.44 16.86 13.85
CA LEU A 309 2.30 16.93 15.04
C LEU A 309 2.17 15.66 15.87
N PHE A 310 1.02 15.00 15.91
CA PHE A 310 0.85 13.71 16.58
C PHE A 310 1.60 12.63 15.82
N TYR A 311 1.58 12.57 14.49
CA TYR A 311 2.40 11.66 13.70
C TYR A 311 3.88 12.01 13.79
N LEU A 312 4.26 13.28 13.80
CA LEU A 312 5.65 13.71 13.97
C LEU A 312 6.14 13.41 15.39
N VAL A 313 5.34 13.67 16.43
CA VAL A 313 5.63 13.37 17.83
C VAL A 313 5.53 11.87 18.10
N TYR A 314 4.61 11.14 17.49
CA TYR A 314 4.51 9.68 17.56
C TYR A 314 5.67 9.04 16.81
N VAL A 315 6.08 9.55 15.65
CA VAL A 315 7.31 9.13 14.99
C VAL A 315 8.48 9.49 15.88
N ILE A 316 8.60 10.69 16.43
CA ILE A 316 9.72 11.09 17.32
C ILE A 316 9.69 10.36 18.67
N ALA A 317 8.54 9.92 19.18
CA ALA A 317 8.37 9.23 20.46
C ALA A 317 8.43 7.71 20.31
N ALA A 318 7.95 7.14 19.20
CA ALA A 318 8.10 5.73 18.82
C ALA A 318 9.49 5.44 18.24
N THR A 319 10.08 6.38 17.47
CA THR A 319 11.53 6.40 17.16
C THR A 319 12.35 6.97 18.32
N GLY A 320 11.68 7.52 19.33
CA GLY A 320 12.21 7.86 20.65
C GLY A 320 12.49 6.60 21.48
N ALA A 321 13.49 5.84 21.06
CA ALA A 321 14.30 4.95 21.91
C ALA A 321 13.64 3.75 22.62
N GLY A 322 12.36 3.45 22.43
CA GLY A 322 11.71 2.31 23.09
C GLY A 322 11.86 0.98 22.33
N LEU A 323 11.01 0.73 21.34
CA LEU A 323 10.86 -0.61 20.75
C LEU A 323 11.84 -0.94 19.61
N ALA A 324 12.21 0.05 18.78
CA ALA A 324 13.27 -0.14 17.78
C ALA A 324 14.67 -0.33 18.41
N LEU A 325 14.89 0.22 19.63
CA LEU A 325 16.07 -0.07 20.45
C LEU A 325 15.95 -1.38 21.23
N VAL A 326 14.74 -1.82 21.59
CA VAL A 326 14.57 -3.13 22.26
C VAL A 326 14.71 -4.30 21.30
N LEU A 327 14.30 -4.20 20.03
CA LEU A 327 14.46 -5.27 19.03
C LEU A 327 15.66 -5.06 18.09
N GLY A 328 15.80 -3.87 17.51
CA GLY A 328 16.96 -3.53 16.67
C GLY A 328 18.20 -3.25 17.51
N GLY A 329 18.04 -2.57 18.65
CA GLY A 329 19.13 -2.32 19.57
C GLY A 329 19.56 -3.57 20.35
N SER A 330 18.71 -4.57 20.64
CA SER A 330 19.21 -5.85 21.19
C SER A 330 19.98 -6.67 20.15
N LEU A 331 19.65 -6.56 18.86
CA LEU A 331 20.41 -7.16 17.77
C LEU A 331 21.76 -6.46 17.57
N VAL A 332 21.78 -5.11 17.57
CA VAL A 332 23.02 -4.31 17.46
C VAL A 332 23.87 -4.37 18.75
N PHE A 333 23.25 -4.36 19.92
CA PHE A 333 23.93 -4.48 21.22
C PHE A 333 24.42 -5.90 21.47
N GLY A 334 23.66 -6.92 21.02
CA GLY A 334 24.11 -8.31 20.96
C GLY A 334 25.30 -8.49 20.03
N GLN A 335 25.32 -7.79 18.88
CA GLN A 335 26.47 -7.75 17.96
C GLN A 335 27.70 -7.06 18.58
N ILE A 336 27.52 -5.94 19.28
CA ILE A 336 28.61 -5.22 19.96
C ILE A 336 29.15 -6.03 21.14
N LEU A 337 28.29 -6.70 21.91
CA LEU A 337 28.71 -7.56 23.03
C LEU A 337 29.39 -8.85 22.58
N LEU A 338 28.95 -9.47 21.47
CA LEU A 338 29.65 -10.63 20.89
C LEU A 338 31.02 -10.23 20.32
N ALA A 339 31.11 -9.09 19.63
CA ALA A 339 32.38 -8.58 19.11
C ALA A 339 33.39 -8.29 20.24
N ARG A 340 32.90 -7.81 21.40
CA ARG A 340 33.74 -7.57 22.59
C ARG A 340 34.13 -8.81 23.38
N ARG A 341 33.47 -9.95 23.23
CA ARG A 341 33.75 -11.17 24.02
C ARG A 341 34.79 -12.12 23.40
N LEU A 342 35.19 -11.87 22.16
CA LEU A 342 36.17 -12.68 21.42
C LEU A 342 37.66 -12.37 21.67
N PRO A 343 38.10 -11.24 22.27
CA PRO A 343 39.53 -11.03 22.55
C PRO A 343 40.09 -11.88 23.71
N ASP A 344 39.24 -12.37 24.62
CA ASP A 344 39.72 -12.97 25.87
C ASP A 344 39.91 -14.50 25.83
N THR A 345 39.54 -15.17 24.74
CA THR A 345 39.94 -16.57 24.52
C THR A 345 41.34 -16.62 23.93
N GLY A 346 42.31 -16.18 24.74
CA GLY A 346 43.72 -16.33 24.45
C GLY A 346 44.12 -17.81 24.49
N ALA A 347 44.38 -18.38 23.32
CA ALA A 347 45.34 -19.48 23.15
C ALA A 347 45.67 -19.65 21.66
N ALA A 348 46.79 -19.06 21.24
CA ALA A 348 47.65 -19.49 20.15
C ALA A 348 46.98 -19.77 18.79
N ALA A 349 46.70 -18.71 18.02
CA ALA A 349 46.56 -18.80 16.56
C ALA A 349 47.51 -17.79 15.92
N THR A 350 48.65 -18.29 15.44
CA THR A 350 49.65 -17.55 14.68
C THR A 350 49.13 -17.19 13.28
N GLU A 351 49.23 -15.89 12.97
CA GLU A 351 49.47 -15.26 11.66
C GLU A 351 48.67 -15.77 10.45
N ALA A 352 47.70 -14.92 10.04
CA ALA A 352 47.25 -14.63 8.65
C ALA A 352 45.72 -14.69 8.39
N GLY A 353 44.85 -14.92 9.38
CA GLY A 353 43.40 -15.05 9.14
C GLY A 353 42.45 -14.39 10.15
N GLU A 354 42.94 -13.57 11.07
CA GLU A 354 42.19 -13.24 12.30
C GLU A 354 41.01 -12.26 12.16
N ASN A 355 40.88 -11.56 11.04
CA ASN A 355 39.74 -10.64 10.83
C ASN A 355 38.53 -11.29 10.14
N GLU A 356 38.68 -12.52 9.64
CA GLU A 356 37.63 -13.24 8.92
C GLU A 356 36.41 -13.61 9.79
N PRO A 357 36.53 -14.08 11.05
CA PRO A 357 35.37 -14.47 11.84
C PRO A 357 34.54 -13.27 12.30
N VAL A 358 35.15 -12.16 12.72
CA VAL A 358 34.44 -10.93 13.13
C VAL A 358 33.73 -10.29 11.93
N THR A 359 34.39 -10.29 10.76
CA THR A 359 33.80 -9.76 9.52
C THR A 359 32.65 -10.67 9.04
N ARG A 360 32.79 -12.00 9.07
CA ARG A 360 31.69 -12.95 8.79
C ARG A 360 30.53 -12.80 9.77
N LEU A 361 30.79 -12.57 11.06
CA LEU A 361 29.75 -12.45 12.08
C LEU A 361 28.97 -11.12 11.98
N LEU A 362 29.62 -10.03 11.57
CA LEU A 362 28.95 -8.77 11.22
C LEU A 362 28.17 -8.85 9.90
N LEU A 363 28.61 -9.71 8.97
CA LEU A 363 28.05 -9.81 7.62
C LEU A 363 26.89 -10.82 7.48
N TRP A 364 26.87 -11.88 8.28
CA TRP A 364 25.78 -12.87 8.26
C TRP A 364 24.40 -12.24 8.53
N PRO A 365 24.23 -11.33 9.51
CA PRO A 365 22.99 -10.62 9.72
C PRO A 365 22.66 -9.66 8.57
N THR A 366 23.68 -9.11 7.89
CA THR A 366 23.47 -8.16 6.77
C THR A 366 23.01 -8.80 5.47
N ALA A 367 23.07 -10.12 5.32
CA ALA A 367 22.38 -10.85 4.26
C ALA A 367 20.96 -11.26 4.69
N ALA A 368 20.76 -11.53 5.98
CA ALA A 368 19.46 -11.87 6.55
C ALA A 368 18.50 -10.67 6.63
N VAL A 369 19.00 -9.45 6.83
CA VAL A 369 18.20 -8.21 6.84
C VAL A 369 17.58 -7.88 5.46
N PRO A 370 18.33 -7.86 4.34
CA PRO A 370 17.73 -7.69 3.02
C PRO A 370 16.83 -8.88 2.67
N ALA A 371 17.24 -10.12 2.92
CA ALA A 371 16.37 -11.29 2.68
C ALA A 371 15.08 -11.22 3.50
N GLY A 372 15.15 -10.83 4.77
CA GLY A 372 14.00 -10.63 5.65
C GLY A 372 13.11 -9.48 5.20
N GLN A 373 13.68 -8.36 4.72
CA GLN A 373 12.94 -7.25 4.13
C GLN A 373 12.12 -7.71 2.91
N TRP A 374 12.72 -8.51 2.02
CA TRP A 374 12.04 -9.04 0.83
C TRP A 374 11.07 -10.18 1.14
N LEU A 375 11.24 -10.92 2.25
CA LEU A 375 10.35 -12.00 2.70
C LEU A 375 9.17 -11.52 3.56
N LEU A 376 9.31 -10.40 4.27
CA LEU A 376 8.21 -9.78 5.03
C LEU A 376 7.27 -8.99 4.11
N PHE A 377 7.74 -8.62 2.94
CA PHE A 377 6.99 -7.85 1.95
C PHE A 377 5.67 -8.54 1.50
N PRO A 378 5.65 -9.83 1.10
CA PRO A 378 4.40 -10.53 0.74
C PRO A 378 3.45 -10.73 1.92
N VAL A 379 4.00 -11.02 3.11
CA VAL A 379 3.20 -11.27 4.33
C VAL A 379 2.47 -10.00 4.77
N ALA A 380 3.13 -8.86 4.66
CA ALA A 380 2.56 -7.59 5.05
C ALA A 380 1.66 -6.99 3.94
N ALA A 381 1.89 -7.32 2.66
CA ALA A 381 0.95 -7.02 1.56
C ALA A 381 -0.37 -7.82 1.66
N ALA A 382 -0.33 -9.02 2.27
CA ALA A 382 -1.51 -9.87 2.46
C ALA A 382 -2.38 -9.49 3.69
N GLY A 383 -1.92 -8.57 4.55
CA GLY A 383 -2.62 -8.17 5.79
C GLY A 383 -3.47 -6.93 5.62
N ALA A 384 -4.79 -7.09 5.54
CA ALA A 384 -5.76 -6.01 5.38
C ALA A 384 -5.84 -5.05 6.60
N ALA A 385 -6.06 -3.77 6.28
CA ALA A 385 -6.70 -2.70 7.07
C ALA A 385 -6.09 -2.19 8.41
N GLY A 386 -5.06 -2.82 8.99
CA GLY A 386 -4.53 -2.40 10.31
C GLY A 386 -3.07 -1.93 10.39
N TYR A 387 -2.31 -2.01 9.28
CA TYR A 387 -0.83 -2.04 9.33
C TYR A 387 -0.11 -0.80 8.79
N ASP A 388 -0.82 0.27 8.41
CA ASP A 388 -0.21 1.46 7.78
C ASP A 388 0.93 2.08 8.61
N THR A 389 0.78 2.13 9.94
CA THR A 389 1.78 2.71 10.84
C THR A 389 3.02 1.83 10.99
N THR A 390 2.84 0.50 11.01
CA THR A 390 3.93 -0.46 11.12
C THR A 390 4.75 -0.50 9.83
N TYR A 391 4.08 -0.44 8.67
CA TYR A 391 4.74 -0.36 7.37
C TYR A 391 5.50 0.97 7.19
N GLY A 392 4.91 2.09 7.61
CA GLY A 392 5.58 3.39 7.63
C GLY A 392 6.86 3.37 8.48
N LEU A 393 6.82 2.74 9.66
CA LEU A 393 7.99 2.60 10.52
C LEU A 393 9.07 1.67 9.92
N VAL A 394 8.67 0.49 9.44
CA VAL A 394 9.60 -0.49 8.85
C VAL A 394 10.28 0.08 7.60
N SER A 395 9.52 0.79 6.76
CA SER A 395 10.03 1.44 5.54
C SER A 395 10.97 2.61 5.80
N LEU A 396 10.88 3.28 6.96
CA LEU A 396 11.83 4.32 7.37
C LEU A 396 13.08 3.72 8.02
N VAL A 397 12.92 2.70 8.87
CA VAL A 397 14.03 2.16 9.67
C VAL A 397 14.96 1.30 8.81
N LEU A 398 14.44 0.34 8.06
CA LEU A 398 15.28 -0.63 7.33
C LEU A 398 16.29 0.04 6.38
N PRO A 399 15.91 1.03 5.54
CA PRO A 399 16.84 1.65 4.60
C PRO A 399 17.95 2.43 5.31
N THR A 400 17.65 3.03 6.47
CA THR A 400 18.65 3.76 7.26
C THR A 400 19.71 2.85 7.86
N LEU A 401 19.37 1.58 8.15
CA LEU A 401 20.31 0.59 8.67
C LEU A 401 21.40 0.22 7.66
N TYR A 402 21.19 0.39 6.35
CA TYR A 402 22.22 0.12 5.33
C TYR A 402 23.41 1.10 5.41
N PHE A 403 23.23 2.29 5.99
CA PHE A 403 24.26 3.32 5.98
C PHE A 403 25.45 3.03 6.91
N ILE A 404 25.24 2.34 8.04
CA ILE A 404 26.33 1.97 8.96
C ILE A 404 27.24 0.91 8.32
N PRO A 405 26.74 -0.24 7.85
CA PRO A 405 27.55 -1.22 7.14
C PRO A 405 28.19 -0.64 5.88
N LEU A 406 27.50 0.25 5.16
CA LEU A 406 28.07 0.93 4.01
C LEU A 406 29.32 1.75 4.39
N ALA A 407 29.29 2.46 5.52
CA ALA A 407 30.46 3.20 6.01
C ALA A 407 31.63 2.28 6.37
N VAL A 408 31.35 1.20 7.10
CA VAL A 408 32.36 0.24 7.57
C VAL A 408 32.99 -0.51 6.40
N THR A 409 32.16 -1.12 5.53
CA THR A 409 32.63 -1.89 4.36
C THR A 409 33.46 -1.03 3.43
N ARG A 410 33.09 0.24 3.28
CA ARG A 410 33.81 1.17 2.43
C ARG A 410 35.16 1.60 3.00
N GLN A 411 35.27 1.81 4.32
CA GLN A 411 36.57 2.09 4.94
C GLN A 411 37.54 0.92 4.84
N ARG A 412 37.01 -0.29 4.96
CA ARG A 412 37.77 -1.54 4.87
C ARG A 412 37.94 -2.04 3.42
N GLU A 413 37.48 -1.28 2.43
CA GLU A 413 37.53 -1.61 1.00
C GLU A 413 37.01 -3.02 0.68
N THR A 414 35.95 -3.46 1.36
CA THR A 414 35.44 -4.83 1.19
C THR A 414 34.65 -4.99 -0.11
N PRO A 415 34.62 -6.19 -0.71
CA PRO A 415 33.86 -6.45 -1.95
C PRO A 415 32.33 -6.36 -1.76
N LEU A 416 31.84 -6.12 -0.54
CA LEU A 416 30.41 -6.07 -0.22
C LEU A 416 29.82 -4.67 -0.29
N THR A 417 30.66 -3.63 -0.37
CA THR A 417 30.21 -2.25 -0.60
C THR A 417 29.16 -2.11 -1.73
N PRO A 418 29.33 -2.72 -2.93
CA PRO A 418 28.29 -2.63 -3.97
C PRO A 418 26.95 -3.25 -3.56
N ALA A 419 26.93 -4.31 -2.76
CA ALA A 419 25.69 -4.93 -2.28
C ALA A 419 24.90 -3.99 -1.35
N PHE A 420 25.59 -3.29 -0.44
CA PHE A 420 24.94 -2.29 0.43
C PHE A 420 24.44 -1.07 -0.34
N ILE A 421 25.15 -0.64 -1.39
CA ILE A 421 24.66 0.42 -2.28
C ILE A 421 23.39 -0.05 -2.99
N ALA A 422 23.41 -1.24 -3.58
CA ALA A 422 22.26 -1.79 -4.29
C ALA A 422 21.05 -1.91 -3.36
N GLY A 423 21.22 -2.47 -2.15
CA GLY A 423 20.15 -2.58 -1.16
C GLY A 423 19.55 -1.22 -0.77
N LEU A 424 20.39 -0.21 -0.56
CA LEU A 424 19.95 1.15 -0.23
C LEU A 424 19.23 1.84 -1.40
N VAL A 425 19.77 1.75 -2.61
CA VAL A 425 19.20 2.41 -3.80
C VAL A 425 17.90 1.74 -4.24
N LEU A 426 17.77 0.43 -4.06
CA LEU A 426 16.57 -0.34 -4.37
C LEU A 426 15.55 -0.38 -3.23
N ALA A 427 15.88 0.15 -2.04
CA ALA A 427 14.97 0.23 -0.91
C ALA A 427 13.59 0.90 -1.19
N PRO A 428 13.47 1.89 -2.10
CA PRO A 428 12.17 2.46 -2.45
C PRO A 428 11.25 1.48 -3.18
N VAL A 429 11.78 0.46 -3.86
CA VAL A 429 11.00 -0.50 -4.66
C VAL A 429 9.92 -1.20 -3.81
N PRO A 430 10.26 -1.93 -2.72
CA PRO A 430 9.24 -2.58 -1.89
C PRO A 430 8.30 -1.58 -1.23
N ILE A 431 8.71 -0.34 -1.02
CA ILE A 431 7.89 0.69 -0.37
C ILE A 431 6.82 1.19 -1.33
N VAL A 432 7.19 1.43 -2.59
CA VAL A 432 6.25 1.79 -3.64
C VAL A 432 5.24 0.68 -3.89
N PHE A 433 5.68 -0.58 -3.84
CA PHE A 433 4.76 -1.71 -3.97
C PHE A 433 3.88 -1.93 -2.73
N ALA A 434 4.36 -1.63 -1.51
CA ALA A 434 3.60 -1.79 -0.28
C ALA A 434 2.55 -0.68 -0.08
N LEU A 435 2.90 0.55 -0.48
CA LEU A 435 2.01 1.72 -0.43
C LEU A 435 1.19 1.90 -1.72
N ALA A 436 1.31 0.97 -2.67
CA ALA A 436 0.35 0.84 -3.75
C ALA A 436 -1.05 0.64 -3.13
N PRO A 437 -2.12 1.15 -3.76
CA PRO A 437 -3.36 1.54 -3.11
C PRO A 437 -4.19 0.33 -2.66
N HIS A 438 -3.76 -0.30 -1.59
CA HIS A 438 -4.57 -1.16 -0.73
C HIS A 438 -5.33 -0.32 0.31
N THR A 439 -5.02 0.98 0.40
CA THR A 439 -5.66 1.95 1.28
C THR A 439 -6.28 3.05 0.42
N GLY A 440 -7.38 3.67 0.88
CA GLY A 440 -8.17 4.68 0.14
C GLY A 440 -7.43 5.96 -0.29
N MET A 441 -6.09 5.99 -0.27
CA MET A 441 -5.20 7.12 -0.59
C MET A 441 -4.94 7.32 -2.09
N ALA A 442 -5.76 6.76 -2.98
CA ALA A 442 -5.63 6.97 -4.43
C ALA A 442 -5.75 8.46 -4.84
N LEU A 443 -6.39 9.32 -4.03
CA LEU A 443 -6.40 10.78 -4.27
C LEU A 443 -5.03 11.44 -4.02
N VAL A 444 -4.20 10.89 -3.13
CA VAL A 444 -2.81 11.34 -2.90
C VAL A 444 -1.85 10.71 -3.93
N SER A 445 -2.26 9.61 -4.58
CA SER A 445 -1.44 8.87 -5.57
C SER A 445 -1.12 9.66 -6.86
N ARG A 446 -1.87 10.70 -7.23
CA ARG A 446 -1.41 11.57 -8.34
C ARG A 446 -0.18 12.40 -7.98
N SER A 447 0.13 12.49 -6.69
CA SER A 447 1.33 13.14 -6.17
C SER A 447 2.23 12.14 -5.42
N LEU A 448 2.49 10.96 -6.00
CA LEU A 448 3.47 10.01 -5.44
C LEU A 448 4.84 10.68 -5.19
N ALA A 449 5.21 11.70 -5.98
CA ALA A 449 6.38 12.53 -5.70
C ALA A 449 6.31 13.24 -4.34
N LEU A 450 5.14 13.74 -3.93
CA LEU A 450 4.95 14.40 -2.63
C LEU A 450 4.99 13.43 -1.45
N LEU A 451 4.77 12.13 -1.66
CA LEU A 451 4.91 11.12 -0.61
C LEU A 451 6.35 10.59 -0.52
N TYR A 452 6.92 10.20 -1.66
CA TYR A 452 8.21 9.50 -1.69
C TYR A 452 9.43 10.44 -1.60
N VAL A 453 9.31 11.70 -2.03
CA VAL A 453 10.41 12.66 -1.87
C VAL A 453 10.66 12.96 -0.38
N PRO A 454 9.65 13.31 0.44
CA PRO A 454 9.85 13.49 1.86
C PRO A 454 10.40 12.24 2.54
N TRP A 455 9.85 11.07 2.20
CA TRP A 455 10.33 9.80 2.72
C TRP A 455 11.81 9.58 2.41
N ALA A 456 12.24 9.75 1.15
CA ALA A 456 13.63 9.56 0.75
C ALA A 456 14.57 10.58 1.42
N LEU A 457 14.11 11.82 1.62
CA LEU A 457 14.86 12.85 2.34
C LEU A 457 15.02 12.51 3.82
N VAL A 458 13.99 11.97 4.47
CA VAL A 458 14.07 11.50 5.87
C VAL A 458 15.04 10.33 5.99
N VAL A 459 14.94 9.33 5.10
CA VAL A 459 15.88 8.20 5.06
C VAL A 459 17.31 8.68 4.83
N ALA A 460 17.52 9.59 3.89
CA ALA A 460 18.84 10.17 3.62
C ALA A 460 19.39 10.93 4.83
N ALA A 461 18.56 11.74 5.48
CA ALA A 461 18.89 12.51 6.67
C ALA A 461 19.40 11.62 7.82
N ILE A 462 18.59 10.63 8.20
CA ILE A 462 18.93 9.67 9.25
C ILE A 462 20.17 8.85 8.82
N GLY A 463 20.18 8.41 7.57
CA GLY A 463 21.26 7.63 6.97
C GLY A 463 22.62 8.35 6.99
N ILE A 464 22.67 9.65 6.71
CA ILE A 464 23.93 10.43 6.76
C ILE A 464 24.51 10.46 8.17
N ILE A 465 23.66 10.61 9.20
CA ILE A 465 24.09 10.57 10.61
C ILE A 465 24.63 9.17 10.94
N ALA A 466 23.90 8.13 10.56
CA ALA A 466 24.26 6.74 10.77
C ALA A 466 25.60 6.37 10.08
N TYR A 467 25.78 6.81 8.83
CA TYR A 467 27.03 6.65 8.06
C TYR A 467 28.22 7.33 8.76
N ALA A 468 28.03 8.56 9.26
CA ALA A 468 29.09 9.27 9.97
C ALA A 468 29.47 8.58 11.29
N TRP A 469 28.50 7.96 11.99
CA TRP A 469 28.76 7.11 13.15
C TRP A 469 29.55 5.86 12.79
N GLY A 470 29.16 5.15 11.73
CA GLY A 470 29.89 3.97 11.24
C GLY A 470 31.36 4.28 10.98
N HIS A 471 31.66 5.43 10.36
CA HIS A 471 33.03 5.90 10.15
C HIS A 471 33.85 6.11 11.43
N ARG A 472 33.19 6.56 12.51
CA ARG A 472 33.85 6.81 13.80
C ARG A 472 34.10 5.52 14.57
N LEU A 473 33.22 4.54 14.45
CA LEU A 473 33.37 3.23 15.09
C LEU A 473 34.65 2.55 14.61
N VAL A 474 34.89 2.53 13.30
CA VAL A 474 36.13 1.96 12.73
C VAL A 474 37.37 2.72 13.21
N ALA A 475 37.31 4.05 13.24
CA ALA A 475 38.45 4.87 13.68
C ALA A 475 38.83 4.68 15.17
N ILE A 476 37.90 4.19 16.01
CA ILE A 476 38.16 3.85 17.41
C ILE A 476 38.76 2.43 17.54
N GLU A 477 38.48 1.53 16.59
CA GLU A 477 39.07 0.19 16.58
C GLU A 477 40.51 0.20 16.07
N ASP A 478 40.84 1.11 15.14
CA ASP A 478 42.17 1.18 14.51
C ASP A 478 43.23 1.98 15.31
N GLY A 479 42.84 2.66 16.38
CA GLY A 479 43.71 3.55 17.17
C GLY A 479 43.67 3.23 18.65
#